data_AF-A0A3N2NIC0-F1
#
_entry.id   AF-A0A3N2NIC0-F1
#
_cell.length_a   1.000
_cell.length_b   1.000
_cell.length_c   1.000
_cell.angle_alpha   90.00
_cell.angle_beta   90.00
_cell.angle_gamma   90.00
#
_symmetry.space_group_name_H-M   'P 1'
#
loop_
_entity.id
_entity.type
_entity.pdbx_description
1 polymer ?
#
loop_
_entity_poly.entity_id
_entity_poly.type
_entity_poly.pdbx_seq_one_letter_code
_entity_poly.pdbx_strand_id
1 'polypeptide(L)'
;MQFPSKRESAIIVISLVVWLAVTATFVGFRPEHLYIAVFLAAMLLVTGVTRKLVVALLPFIVFGISYDWMNICPNYEVNPVDIFGLYSAESSLFGITLPAANEAVAGTIVTPNEWWAMHTTPVLDFLAGCFYLCWVPVPILFGLWLYFDRQYKVYLHFSLVFLFVNLLGFALYYVHPAAPPWYVAMHGFDFIPGTHGETAGLGRWDEMMGVGIFDGLYSRNSNVFAALPSLHAAYMLIAFIYSLRARCGVWLRVLFAVICLGIWFTAVYTSHHYIIDVLAGIGVTIVGWLIFEQGLMRIGAFGRFINAYKNYIAR
;
A
#
# COMPACT_ATOMS: atom_id res chain seq x y z
N MET A 1 34.92 10.32 -7.78
CA MET A 1 33.90 9.26 -7.76
C MET A 1 34.35 8.21 -6.74
N GLN A 2 33.54 7.92 -5.72
CA GLN A 2 33.89 6.89 -4.73
C GLN A 2 33.22 5.57 -5.13
N PHE A 3 33.98 4.72 -5.82
CA PHE A 3 33.50 3.40 -6.26
C PHE A 3 33.32 2.44 -5.07
N PRO A 4 32.47 1.40 -5.21
CA PRO A 4 32.35 0.36 -4.20
C PRO A 4 33.61 -0.48 -4.11
N SER A 5 33.86 -1.04 -2.94
CA SER A 5 34.85 -2.11 -2.77
C SER A 5 34.46 -3.33 -3.61
N LYS A 6 35.43 -4.19 -3.96
CA LYS A 6 35.15 -5.42 -4.72
C LYS A 6 34.06 -6.28 -4.07
N ARG A 7 34.04 -6.34 -2.73
CA ARG A 7 33.04 -7.07 -1.97
C ARG A 7 31.65 -6.45 -2.09
N GLU A 8 31.53 -5.13 -1.97
CA GLU A 8 30.26 -4.43 -2.14
C GLU A 8 29.72 -4.59 -3.57
N SER A 9 30.59 -4.44 -4.59
CA SER A 9 30.20 -4.65 -5.99
C SER A 9 29.69 -6.06 -6.22
N ALA A 10 30.36 -7.08 -5.67
CA ALA A 10 29.90 -8.47 -5.78
C ALA A 10 28.53 -8.66 -5.14
N ILE A 11 28.30 -8.12 -3.94
CA ILE A 11 27.00 -8.19 -3.26
C ILE A 11 25.91 -7.51 -4.10
N ILE A 12 26.16 -6.31 -4.61
CA ILE A 12 25.20 -5.56 -5.44
C ILE A 12 24.82 -6.38 -6.68
N VAL A 13 25.82 -6.87 -7.42
CA VAL A 13 25.58 -7.63 -8.66
C VAL A 13 24.86 -8.94 -8.37
N ILE A 14 25.29 -9.70 -7.36
CA ILE A 14 24.65 -10.97 -6.99
C ILE A 14 23.19 -10.73 -6.58
N SER A 15 22.91 -9.71 -5.75
CA SER A 15 21.54 -9.41 -5.34
C SER A 15 20.64 -9.06 -6.51
N LEU A 16 21.12 -8.25 -7.47
CA LEU A 16 20.36 -7.91 -8.67
C LEU A 16 20.13 -9.13 -9.58
N VAL A 17 21.15 -9.97 -9.77
CA VAL A 17 21.04 -11.20 -10.56
C VAL A 17 20.06 -12.18 -9.93
N VAL A 18 20.14 -12.39 -8.61
CA VAL A 18 19.21 -13.26 -7.88
C VAL A 18 17.79 -12.74 -8.01
N TRP A 19 17.56 -11.44 -7.81
CA TRP A 19 16.24 -10.84 -7.97
C TRP A 19 15.69 -11.06 -9.39
N LEU A 20 16.46 -10.72 -10.43
CA LEU A 20 16.04 -10.91 -11.81
C LEU A 20 15.80 -12.38 -12.16
N ALA A 21 16.64 -13.30 -11.66
CA ALA A 21 16.49 -14.73 -11.90
C ALA A 21 15.20 -15.28 -11.28
N VAL A 22 14.90 -14.91 -10.03
CA VAL A 22 13.65 -15.29 -9.36
C VAL A 22 12.44 -14.72 -10.12
N THR A 23 12.44 -13.42 -10.43
CA THR A 23 11.33 -12.79 -11.16
C THR A 23 11.13 -13.40 -12.55
N ALA A 24 12.20 -13.65 -13.30
CA ALA A 24 12.11 -14.28 -14.63
C ALA A 24 11.57 -15.72 -14.58
N THR A 25 11.90 -16.47 -13.52
CA THR A 25 11.51 -17.88 -13.39
C THR A 25 10.10 -18.05 -12.87
N PHE A 26 9.66 -17.23 -11.92
CA PHE A 26 8.43 -17.46 -11.15
C PHE A 26 7.31 -16.44 -11.36
N VAL A 27 7.62 -15.21 -11.78
CA VAL A 27 6.62 -14.13 -11.96
C VAL A 27 6.33 -13.86 -13.43
N GLY A 28 7.38 -13.91 -14.26
CA GLY A 28 7.34 -13.45 -15.63
C GLY A 28 8.18 -12.19 -15.82
N PHE A 29 9.03 -12.20 -16.85
CA PHE A 29 9.95 -11.11 -17.10
C PHE A 29 9.29 -9.98 -17.90
N ARG A 30 9.25 -8.78 -17.33
CA ARG A 30 8.80 -7.57 -18.01
C ARG A 30 9.96 -6.58 -18.22
N PRO A 31 9.95 -5.76 -19.29
CA PRO A 31 11.03 -4.80 -19.56
C PRO A 31 11.32 -3.86 -18.37
N GLU A 32 10.32 -3.53 -17.57
CA GLU A 32 10.45 -2.69 -16.38
C GLU A 32 11.41 -3.28 -15.35
N HIS A 33 11.45 -4.61 -15.19
CA HIS A 33 12.40 -5.27 -14.27
C HIS A 33 13.84 -5.02 -14.71
N LEU A 34 14.11 -5.09 -16.02
CA LEU A 34 15.42 -4.79 -16.58
C LEU A 34 15.78 -3.31 -16.38
N TYR A 35 14.87 -2.40 -16.70
CA TYR A 35 15.09 -0.96 -16.56
C TYR A 35 15.38 -0.59 -15.10
N ILE A 36 14.62 -1.14 -14.15
CA ILE A 36 14.85 -0.93 -12.71
C ILE A 36 16.20 -1.53 -12.30
N ALA A 37 16.54 -2.75 -12.72
CA ALA A 37 17.82 -3.37 -12.38
C ALA A 37 19.03 -2.59 -12.90
N VAL A 38 18.97 -2.13 -14.16
CA VAL A 38 20.02 -1.29 -14.76
C VAL A 38 20.12 0.05 -14.03
N PHE A 39 18.98 0.68 -13.73
CA PHE A 39 18.94 1.93 -12.97
C PHE A 39 19.54 1.77 -11.56
N LEU A 40 19.15 0.73 -10.83
CA LEU A 40 19.70 0.42 -9.51
C LEU A 40 21.20 0.10 -9.57
N ALA A 41 21.65 -0.68 -10.56
CA ALA A 41 23.06 -0.95 -10.77
C ALA A 41 23.85 0.34 -11.00
N ALA A 42 23.37 1.23 -11.87
CA ALA A 42 23.99 2.53 -12.13
C ALA A 42 24.07 3.38 -10.85
N MET A 43 22.96 3.49 -10.11
CA MET A 43 22.93 4.27 -8.88
C MET A 43 23.82 3.68 -7.78
N LEU A 44 23.92 2.36 -7.65
CA LEU A 44 24.72 1.71 -6.62
C LEU A 44 26.23 1.71 -6.95
N LEU A 45 26.61 1.60 -8.22
CA LEU A 45 28.01 1.39 -8.63
C LEU A 45 28.75 2.69 -8.99
N VAL A 46 28.06 3.76 -9.42
CA VAL A 46 28.72 4.94 -10.00
C VAL A 46 29.26 5.91 -8.93
N THR A 47 28.46 6.27 -7.91
CA THR A 47 28.91 7.20 -6.85
C THR A 47 28.51 6.75 -5.45
N GLY A 48 29.25 7.21 -4.44
CA GLY A 48 28.90 6.99 -3.04
C GLY A 48 27.59 7.71 -2.63
N VAL A 49 27.26 8.84 -3.24
CA VAL A 49 26.04 9.61 -2.93
C VAL A 49 24.79 8.86 -3.41
N THR A 50 24.79 8.46 -4.68
CA THR A 50 23.68 7.68 -5.27
C THR A 50 23.54 6.32 -4.59
N ARG A 51 24.65 5.68 -4.21
CA ARG A 51 24.60 4.42 -3.44
C ARG A 51 23.91 4.60 -2.10
N LYS A 52 24.26 5.65 -1.34
CA LYS A 52 23.61 5.93 -0.05
C LYS A 52 22.13 6.23 -0.21
N LEU A 53 21.74 6.95 -1.26
CA LEU A 53 20.33 7.21 -1.57
C LEU A 53 19.58 5.90 -1.86
N VAL A 54 20.13 5.01 -2.68
CA VAL A 54 19.51 3.69 -2.93
C VAL A 54 19.45 2.88 -1.64
N VAL A 55 20.53 2.88 -0.85
CA VAL A 55 20.56 2.19 0.45
C VAL A 55 19.52 2.77 1.41
N ALA A 56 19.27 4.08 1.39
CA ALA A 56 18.19 4.72 2.14
C ALA A 56 16.80 4.24 1.66
N LEU A 57 16.62 4.13 0.35
CA LEU A 57 15.37 3.70 -0.30
C LEU A 57 15.14 2.18 -0.29
N LEU A 58 16.09 1.37 0.21
CA LEU A 58 15.97 -0.09 0.25
C LEU A 58 14.64 -0.59 0.84
N PRO A 59 14.08 -0.01 1.92
CA PRO A 59 12.80 -0.49 2.45
C PRO A 59 11.66 -0.39 1.42
N PHE A 60 11.62 0.68 0.62
CA PHE A 60 10.63 0.84 -0.45
C PHE A 60 10.90 -0.09 -1.64
N ILE A 61 12.18 -0.30 -1.99
CA ILE A 61 12.58 -1.24 -3.06
C ILE A 61 12.20 -2.66 -2.67
N VAL A 62 12.51 -3.09 -1.45
CA VAL A 62 12.15 -4.41 -0.92
C VAL A 62 10.64 -4.57 -0.87
N PHE A 63 9.90 -3.54 -0.45
CA PHE A 63 8.44 -3.54 -0.53
C PHE A 63 7.95 -3.80 -1.95
N GLY A 64 8.44 -3.03 -2.94
CA GLY A 64 8.04 -3.19 -4.34
C GLY A 64 8.35 -4.57 -4.92
N ILE A 65 9.53 -5.12 -4.62
CA ILE A 65 9.91 -6.49 -5.02
C ILE A 65 9.00 -7.53 -4.34
N SER A 66 8.75 -7.36 -3.04
CA SER A 66 7.91 -8.30 -2.27
C SER A 66 6.47 -8.31 -2.77
N TYR A 67 5.94 -7.14 -3.13
CA TYR A 67 4.61 -7.00 -3.73
C TYR A 67 4.53 -7.67 -5.11
N ASP A 68 5.52 -7.43 -5.98
CA ASP A 68 5.59 -8.08 -7.30
C ASP A 68 5.69 -9.61 -7.18
N TRP A 69 6.45 -10.10 -6.20
CA TRP A 69 6.58 -11.52 -5.91
C TRP A 69 5.33 -12.17 -5.32
N MET A 70 4.30 -11.41 -4.94
CA MET A 70 3.00 -12.01 -4.60
C MET A 70 2.36 -12.73 -5.80
N ASN A 71 2.76 -12.39 -7.03
CA ASN A 71 2.32 -13.11 -8.23
C ASN A 71 2.88 -14.56 -8.31
N ILE A 72 3.89 -14.92 -7.51
CA ILE A 72 4.46 -16.28 -7.49
C ILE A 72 3.44 -17.30 -6.97
N CYS A 73 2.69 -16.92 -5.94
CA CYS A 73 1.70 -17.77 -5.31
C CYS A 73 0.48 -16.90 -4.97
N PRO A 74 -0.57 -16.93 -5.79
CA PRO A 74 -1.79 -16.21 -5.47
C PRO A 74 -2.35 -16.67 -4.12
N ASN A 75 -2.81 -15.73 -3.30
CA ASN A 75 -3.24 -16.04 -1.93
C ASN A 75 -4.44 -17.01 -1.86
N TYR A 76 -5.29 -17.03 -2.88
CA TYR A 76 -6.41 -17.96 -3.00
C TYR A 76 -5.99 -19.41 -3.24
N GLU A 77 -4.72 -19.67 -3.58
CA GLU A 77 -4.16 -21.04 -3.63
C GLU A 77 -3.76 -21.55 -2.25
N VAL A 78 -3.58 -20.65 -1.28
CA VAL A 78 -3.15 -20.99 0.09
C VAL A 78 -4.35 -21.16 1.02
N ASN A 79 -5.33 -20.27 0.96
CA ASN A 79 -6.56 -20.35 1.75
C ASN A 79 -7.78 -19.95 0.90
N PRO A 80 -8.99 -20.46 1.22
CA PRO A 80 -10.23 -20.03 0.56
C PRO A 80 -10.45 -18.52 0.71
N VAL A 81 -10.94 -17.90 -0.36
CA VAL A 81 -11.29 -16.48 -0.34
C VAL A 81 -12.59 -16.27 0.41
N ASP A 82 -12.55 -15.39 1.41
CA ASP A 82 -13.74 -14.90 2.09
C ASP A 82 -14.42 -13.81 1.26
N ILE A 83 -15.59 -14.13 0.73
CA ILE A 83 -16.42 -13.23 -0.07
C ILE A 83 -17.70 -12.91 0.73
N PHE A 84 -18.49 -13.95 1.03
CA PHE A 84 -19.75 -13.80 1.73
C PHE A 84 -19.58 -13.49 3.23
N GLY A 85 -18.59 -14.07 3.90
CA GLY A 85 -18.36 -13.85 5.33
C GLY A 85 -17.99 -12.40 5.63
N LEU A 86 -17.08 -11.83 4.85
CA LEU A 86 -16.71 -10.42 4.96
C LEU A 86 -17.88 -9.49 4.61
N TYR A 87 -18.60 -9.75 3.51
CA TYR A 87 -19.78 -8.97 3.12
C TYR A 87 -20.86 -8.97 4.22
N SER A 88 -21.18 -10.15 4.75
CA SER A 88 -22.20 -10.29 5.79
C SER A 88 -21.77 -9.65 7.11
N ALA A 89 -20.49 -9.72 7.47
CA ALA A 89 -19.94 -9.01 8.62
C ALA A 89 -20.07 -7.49 8.45
N GLU A 90 -19.70 -6.94 7.29
CA GLU A 90 -19.86 -5.50 6.99
C GLU A 90 -21.33 -5.09 7.09
N SER A 91 -22.23 -5.84 6.45
CA SER A 91 -23.66 -5.56 6.47
C SER A 91 -24.24 -5.63 7.90
N SER A 92 -23.77 -6.55 8.73
CA SER A 92 -24.22 -6.66 10.12
C SER A 92 -23.74 -5.51 11.03
N LEU A 93 -22.53 -5.00 10.81
CA LEU A 93 -21.91 -3.98 11.67
C LEU A 93 -22.22 -2.56 11.22
N PHE A 94 -22.25 -2.34 9.91
CA PHE A 94 -22.33 -1.01 9.28
C PHE A 94 -23.47 -0.90 8.27
N GLY A 95 -24.34 -1.90 8.18
CA GLY A 95 -25.46 -1.90 7.26
C GLY A 95 -26.37 -0.69 7.40
N ILE A 96 -26.82 -0.17 6.26
CA ILE A 96 -27.71 0.97 6.17
C ILE A 96 -29.07 0.46 5.70
N THR A 97 -30.10 0.66 6.52
CA THR A 97 -31.47 0.35 6.13
C THR A 97 -31.96 1.37 5.12
N LEU A 98 -32.32 0.92 3.93
CA LEU A 98 -32.87 1.81 2.91
C LEU A 98 -34.23 2.37 3.36
N PRO A 99 -34.45 3.70 3.20
CA PRO A 99 -35.77 4.27 3.41
C PRO A 99 -36.77 3.61 2.47
N ALA A 100 -38.03 3.52 2.89
CA ALA A 100 -39.11 2.96 2.09
C ALA A 100 -39.42 3.85 0.86
N ALA A 101 -38.57 3.75 -0.17
CA ALA A 101 -38.79 4.44 -1.44
C ALA A 101 -39.89 3.74 -2.24
N ASN A 102 -39.99 2.40 -2.15
CA ASN A 102 -41.05 1.54 -2.68
C ASN A 102 -41.21 0.29 -1.77
N GLU A 103 -42.40 -0.30 -1.68
CA GLU A 103 -42.69 -1.48 -0.82
C GLU A 103 -41.78 -2.70 -1.09
N ALA A 104 -41.20 -2.82 -2.28
CA ALA A 104 -40.35 -3.94 -2.67
C ALA A 104 -38.92 -3.92 -2.09
N VAL A 105 -38.43 -2.74 -1.65
CA VAL A 105 -37.03 -2.56 -1.18
C VAL A 105 -36.97 -1.95 0.22
N ALA A 106 -38.12 -1.53 0.76
CA ALA A 106 -38.24 -0.97 2.10
C ALA A 106 -37.73 -1.96 3.16
N GLY A 107 -36.77 -1.51 3.98
CA GLY A 107 -36.20 -2.33 5.05
C GLY A 107 -35.02 -3.22 4.61
N THR A 108 -34.61 -3.17 3.35
CA THR A 108 -33.39 -3.86 2.89
C THR A 108 -32.15 -3.21 3.52
N ILE A 109 -31.26 -4.03 4.06
CA ILE A 109 -29.97 -3.60 4.60
C ILE A 109 -28.94 -3.73 3.48
N VAL A 110 -28.29 -2.61 3.16
CA VAL A 110 -27.18 -2.55 2.20
C VAL A 110 -25.89 -2.16 2.92
N THR A 111 -24.75 -2.58 2.40
CA THR A 111 -23.46 -2.16 2.95
C THR A 111 -23.20 -0.67 2.64
N PRO A 112 -22.32 0.01 3.39
CA PRO A 112 -21.97 1.41 3.15
C PRO A 112 -21.52 1.69 1.70
N ASN A 113 -20.75 0.79 1.10
CA ASN A 113 -20.28 0.96 -0.28
C ASN A 113 -21.44 0.87 -1.30
N GLU A 114 -22.40 -0.03 -1.09
CA GLU A 114 -23.60 -0.16 -1.93
C GLU A 114 -24.47 1.09 -1.81
N TRP A 115 -24.62 1.62 -0.60
CA TRP A 115 -25.32 2.87 -0.37
C TRP A 115 -24.67 4.02 -1.14
N TRP A 116 -23.33 4.16 -1.09
CA TRP A 116 -22.62 5.18 -1.84
C TRP A 116 -22.69 4.98 -3.35
N ALA A 117 -22.72 3.74 -3.84
CA ALA A 117 -22.92 3.44 -5.26
C ALA A 117 -24.27 3.97 -5.79
N MET A 118 -25.29 4.09 -4.93
CA MET A 118 -26.59 4.70 -5.26
C MET A 118 -26.64 6.22 -5.07
N HIS A 119 -25.66 6.81 -4.36
CA HIS A 119 -25.66 8.23 -3.95
C HIS A 119 -24.37 8.95 -4.40
N THR A 120 -23.90 8.64 -5.59
CA THR A 120 -22.69 9.25 -6.16
C THR A 120 -22.92 10.72 -6.52
N THR A 121 -21.91 11.55 -6.39
CA THR A 121 -21.95 12.95 -6.87
C THR A 121 -20.65 13.32 -7.57
N PRO A 122 -20.67 14.19 -8.61
CA PRO A 122 -19.46 14.58 -9.33
C PRO A 122 -18.38 15.18 -8.42
N VAL A 123 -18.77 15.92 -7.37
CA VAL A 123 -17.80 16.49 -6.42
C VAL A 123 -17.10 15.39 -5.63
N LEU A 124 -17.83 14.40 -5.14
CA LEU A 124 -17.24 13.27 -4.42
C LEU A 124 -16.42 12.37 -5.35
N ASP A 125 -16.83 12.19 -6.60
CA ASP A 125 -16.05 11.45 -7.60
C ASP A 125 -14.71 12.16 -7.88
N PHE A 126 -14.73 13.49 -8.07
CA PHE A 126 -13.51 14.28 -8.23
C PHE A 126 -12.57 14.16 -7.01
N LEU A 127 -13.11 14.34 -5.81
CA LEU A 127 -12.36 14.21 -4.57
C LEU A 127 -11.83 12.79 -4.34
N ALA A 128 -12.60 11.78 -4.75
CA ALA A 128 -12.20 10.38 -4.68
C ALA A 128 -10.89 10.16 -5.42
N GLY A 129 -10.80 10.58 -6.68
CA GLY A 129 -9.54 10.46 -7.42
C GLY A 129 -8.42 11.28 -6.81
N CYS A 130 -8.67 12.53 -6.38
CA CYS A 130 -7.63 13.35 -5.75
C CYS A 130 -7.02 12.70 -4.50
N PHE A 131 -7.85 12.21 -3.57
CA PHE A 131 -7.36 11.55 -2.36
C PHE A 131 -6.73 10.19 -2.67
N TYR A 132 -7.36 9.41 -3.55
CA TYR A 132 -6.87 8.08 -3.93
C TYR A 132 -5.64 8.13 -4.84
N LEU A 133 -5.21 9.29 -5.35
CA LEU A 133 -3.88 9.43 -5.97
C LEU A 133 -2.79 9.72 -4.95
N CYS A 134 -3.12 10.07 -3.70
CA CYS A 134 -2.14 10.46 -2.70
C CYS A 134 -1.51 9.29 -1.92
N TRP A 135 -2.15 8.11 -1.84
CA TRP A 135 -1.76 7.06 -0.90
C TRP A 135 -0.33 6.52 -1.07
N VAL A 136 0.22 6.47 -2.29
CA VAL A 136 1.64 6.11 -2.54
C VAL A 136 2.54 7.35 -2.69
N PRO A 137 2.23 8.32 -3.57
CA PRO A 137 3.17 9.40 -3.87
C PRO A 137 3.45 10.28 -2.66
N VAL A 138 2.44 10.61 -1.85
CA VAL A 138 2.62 11.53 -0.72
C VAL A 138 3.53 10.93 0.36
N PRO A 139 3.36 9.67 0.82
CA PRO A 139 4.30 9.05 1.76
C PRO A 139 5.73 8.95 1.23
N ILE A 140 5.90 8.64 -0.07
CA ILE A 140 7.24 8.58 -0.69
C ILE A 140 7.88 9.97 -0.71
N LEU A 141 7.15 10.99 -1.16
CA LEU A 141 7.63 12.38 -1.17
C LEU A 141 7.96 12.87 0.25
N PHE A 142 7.14 12.51 1.24
CA PHE A 142 7.43 12.80 2.64
C PHE A 142 8.72 12.11 3.12
N GLY A 143 8.91 10.83 2.78
CA GLY A 143 10.15 10.11 3.07
C GLY A 143 11.38 10.77 2.43
N LEU A 144 11.31 11.11 1.15
CA LEU A 144 12.38 11.82 0.44
C LEU A 144 12.66 13.18 1.10
N TRP A 145 11.63 13.94 1.44
CA TRP A 145 11.77 15.20 2.15
C TRP A 145 12.47 15.01 3.49
N LEU A 146 12.09 14.02 4.31
CA LEU A 146 12.79 13.72 5.57
C LEU A 146 14.26 13.38 5.36
N TYR A 147 14.58 12.63 4.31
CA TYR A 147 15.96 12.28 3.96
C TYR A 147 16.78 13.52 3.57
N PHE A 148 16.27 14.34 2.65
CA PHE A 148 16.97 15.54 2.18
C PHE A 148 17.03 16.67 3.22
N ASP A 149 16.03 16.77 4.11
CA ASP A 149 16.05 17.65 5.30
C ASP A 149 16.94 17.08 6.43
N ARG A 150 17.66 15.98 6.17
CA ARG A 150 18.64 15.35 7.09
C ARG A 150 18.01 14.83 8.38
N GLN A 151 16.70 14.54 8.38
CA GLN A 151 15.98 13.91 9.49
C GLN A 151 16.13 12.38 9.46
N TYR A 152 17.36 11.89 9.29
CA TYR A 152 17.68 10.49 8.98
C TYR A 152 17.11 9.48 9.99
N LYS A 153 17.02 9.85 11.27
CA LYS A 153 16.41 8.99 12.30
C LYS A 153 14.91 8.79 12.03
N VAL A 154 14.18 9.88 11.82
CA VAL A 154 12.73 9.82 11.57
C VAL A 154 12.45 9.13 10.24
N TYR A 155 13.23 9.46 9.21
CA TYR A 155 13.17 8.81 7.89
C TYR A 155 13.35 7.29 7.96
N LEU A 156 14.40 6.82 8.64
CA LEU A 156 14.73 5.40 8.65
C LEU A 156 13.66 4.60 9.41
N HIS A 157 13.16 5.14 10.53
CA HIS A 157 12.06 4.52 11.26
C HIS A 157 10.77 4.50 10.41
N PHE A 158 10.43 5.62 9.76
CA PHE A 158 9.28 5.72 8.85
C PHE A 158 9.33 4.67 7.75
N SER A 159 10.43 4.59 7.02
CA SER A 159 10.59 3.65 5.89
C SER A 159 10.60 2.18 6.33
N LEU A 160 11.18 1.86 7.49
CA LEU A 160 11.19 0.49 8.01
C LEU A 160 9.84 0.08 8.60
N VAL A 161 9.10 0.98 9.26
CA VAL A 161 7.72 0.69 9.68
C VAL A 161 6.82 0.56 8.47
N PHE A 162 7.00 1.39 7.44
CA PHE A 162 6.31 1.24 6.16
C PHE A 162 6.53 -0.15 5.57
N LEU A 163 7.78 -0.61 5.46
CA LEU A 163 8.08 -1.97 4.99
C LEU A 163 7.46 -3.03 5.92
N PHE A 164 7.63 -2.90 7.24
CA PHE A 164 7.18 -3.90 8.20
C PHE A 164 5.65 -4.08 8.21
N VAL A 165 4.90 -2.97 8.19
CA VAL A 165 3.43 -2.99 8.11
C VAL A 165 2.97 -3.61 6.79
N ASN A 166 3.67 -3.35 5.69
CA ASN A 166 3.39 -3.99 4.41
C ASN A 166 3.60 -5.50 4.46
N LEU A 167 4.73 -5.97 4.98
CA LEU A 167 5.00 -7.41 5.12
C LEU A 167 3.97 -8.09 6.04
N LEU A 168 3.53 -7.41 7.10
CA LEU A 168 2.47 -7.91 7.98
C LEU A 168 1.11 -7.96 7.26
N GLY A 169 0.78 -6.94 6.48
CA GLY A 169 -0.42 -6.92 5.62
C GLY A 169 -0.40 -8.04 4.59
N PHE A 170 0.74 -8.25 3.91
CA PHE A 170 0.91 -9.34 2.96
C PHE A 170 0.71 -10.70 3.64
N ALA A 171 1.29 -10.93 4.81
CA ALA A 171 1.06 -12.16 5.56
C ALA A 171 -0.44 -12.36 5.86
N LEU A 172 -1.16 -11.30 6.24
CA LEU A 172 -2.59 -11.35 6.48
C LEU A 172 -3.41 -11.63 5.21
N TYR A 173 -2.97 -11.14 4.04
CA TYR A 173 -3.60 -11.49 2.76
C TYR A 173 -3.54 -12.98 2.44
N TYR A 174 -2.54 -13.71 2.95
CA TYR A 174 -2.49 -15.18 2.83
C TYR A 174 -3.24 -15.90 3.94
N VAL A 175 -3.29 -15.33 5.15
CA VAL A 175 -4.04 -15.92 6.28
C VAL A 175 -5.54 -15.81 6.06
N HIS A 176 -6.00 -14.67 5.55
CA HIS A 176 -7.41 -14.37 5.28
C HIS A 176 -7.54 -13.66 3.92
N PRO A 177 -7.43 -14.40 2.80
CA PRO A 177 -7.74 -13.85 1.48
C PRO A 177 -9.19 -13.37 1.46
N ALA A 178 -9.44 -12.16 0.95
CA ALA A 178 -10.76 -11.54 1.02
C ALA A 178 -11.07 -10.73 -0.24
N ALA A 179 -12.30 -10.84 -0.71
CA ALA A 179 -12.75 -10.12 -1.90
C ALA A 179 -13.18 -8.67 -1.57
N PRO A 180 -12.82 -7.69 -2.42
CA PRO A 180 -13.25 -6.30 -2.27
C PRO A 180 -14.73 -6.10 -2.67
N PRO A 181 -15.35 -4.97 -2.28
CA PRO A 181 -16.78 -4.74 -2.53
C PRO A 181 -17.18 -4.70 -4.02
N TRP A 182 -16.32 -4.14 -4.89
CA TRP A 182 -16.57 -4.14 -6.33
C TRP A 182 -16.67 -5.56 -6.91
N TYR A 183 -15.94 -6.52 -6.34
CA TYR A 183 -15.99 -7.91 -6.80
C TYR A 183 -17.39 -8.49 -6.56
N VAL A 184 -17.94 -8.27 -5.37
CA VAL A 184 -19.29 -8.73 -5.02
C VAL A 184 -20.35 -8.08 -5.91
N ALA A 185 -20.20 -6.79 -6.21
CA ALA A 185 -21.12 -6.08 -7.09
C ALA A 185 -21.13 -6.63 -8.53
N MET A 186 -20.00 -7.13 -9.03
CA MET A 186 -19.86 -7.61 -10.41
C MET A 186 -20.07 -9.12 -10.58
N HIS A 187 -19.66 -9.90 -9.60
CA HIS A 187 -19.57 -11.36 -9.69
C HIS A 187 -20.42 -12.08 -8.65
N GLY A 188 -21.10 -11.34 -7.76
CA GLY A 188 -21.82 -11.93 -6.64
C GLY A 188 -20.87 -12.62 -5.66
N PHE A 189 -21.32 -13.75 -5.11
CA PHE A 189 -20.55 -14.51 -4.11
C PHE A 189 -19.78 -15.69 -4.69
N ASP A 190 -19.80 -15.87 -6.01
CA ASP A 190 -19.09 -16.94 -6.68
C ASP A 190 -17.60 -16.61 -6.78
N PHE A 191 -16.75 -17.59 -6.45
CA PHE A 191 -15.31 -17.46 -6.59
C PHE A 191 -14.87 -17.72 -8.03
N ILE A 192 -14.21 -16.73 -8.64
CA ILE A 192 -13.69 -16.79 -10.00
C ILE A 192 -12.18 -16.59 -9.92
N PRO A 193 -11.37 -17.65 -10.14
CA PRO A 193 -9.92 -17.53 -10.12
C PRO A 193 -9.43 -16.70 -11.30
N GLY A 194 -8.35 -15.93 -11.08
CA GLY A 194 -7.74 -15.12 -12.14
C GLY A 194 -8.52 -13.86 -12.54
N THR A 195 -9.53 -13.45 -11.75
CA THR A 195 -10.20 -12.15 -11.95
C THR A 195 -9.17 -11.02 -11.96
N HIS A 196 -9.24 -10.18 -12.99
CA HIS A 196 -8.36 -9.02 -13.14
C HIS A 196 -8.78 -7.88 -12.21
N GLY A 197 -7.83 -6.98 -11.90
CA GLY A 197 -8.12 -5.81 -11.09
C GLY A 197 -9.06 -4.84 -11.80
N GLU A 198 -9.99 -4.27 -11.04
CA GLU A 198 -11.00 -3.33 -11.52
C GLU A 198 -10.82 -1.95 -10.87
N THR A 199 -11.16 -0.90 -11.61
CA THR A 199 -11.09 0.51 -11.17
C THR A 199 -12.26 0.91 -10.26
N ALA A 200 -13.32 0.08 -10.22
CA ALA A 200 -14.51 0.29 -9.42
C ALA A 200 -15.06 1.72 -9.59
N GLY A 201 -15.42 2.38 -8.50
CA GLY A 201 -15.93 3.76 -8.54
C GLY A 201 -14.90 4.80 -8.99
N LEU A 202 -13.60 4.49 -9.05
CA LEU A 202 -12.57 5.42 -9.53
C LEU A 202 -12.60 5.59 -11.06
N GLY A 203 -13.20 4.66 -11.81
CA GLY A 203 -13.41 4.80 -13.25
C GLY A 203 -14.16 6.09 -13.62
N ARG A 204 -15.10 6.53 -12.77
CA ARG A 204 -15.81 7.81 -12.95
C ARG A 204 -14.86 9.01 -12.93
N TRP A 205 -13.79 8.97 -12.12
CA TRP A 205 -12.81 10.05 -12.10
C TRP A 205 -11.99 10.11 -13.39
N ASP A 206 -11.57 8.94 -13.89
CA ASP A 206 -10.86 8.81 -15.16
C ASP A 206 -11.73 9.35 -16.32
N GLU A 207 -13.00 8.97 -16.37
CA GLU A 207 -13.99 9.50 -17.33
C GLU A 207 -14.15 11.03 -17.23
N MET A 208 -14.31 11.56 -16.01
CA MET A 208 -14.45 12.99 -15.76
C MET A 208 -13.22 13.79 -16.21
N MET A 209 -12.02 13.25 -16.02
CA MET A 209 -10.76 13.92 -16.33
C MET A 209 -10.27 13.64 -17.77
N GLY A 210 -10.89 12.69 -18.47
CA GLY A 210 -10.47 12.26 -19.81
C GLY A 210 -9.09 11.60 -19.83
N VAL A 211 -8.71 10.92 -18.74
CA VAL A 211 -7.42 10.23 -18.57
C VAL A 211 -7.65 8.78 -18.12
N GLY A 212 -6.69 7.88 -18.32
CA GLY A 212 -6.76 6.48 -17.87
C GLY A 212 -5.75 6.16 -16.77
N ILE A 213 -5.73 6.98 -15.70
CA ILE A 213 -4.72 6.83 -14.64
C ILE A 213 -5.06 5.63 -13.75
N PHE A 214 -6.32 5.52 -13.32
CA PHE A 214 -6.76 4.41 -12.47
C PHE A 214 -6.87 3.11 -13.26
N ASP A 215 -7.32 3.17 -14.50
CA ASP A 215 -7.31 2.01 -15.41
C ASP A 215 -5.90 1.40 -15.53
N GLY A 216 -4.90 2.23 -15.81
CA GLY A 216 -3.51 1.79 -15.87
C GLY A 216 -2.95 1.27 -14.54
N LEU A 217 -3.40 1.82 -13.41
CA LEU A 217 -2.95 1.41 -12.07
C LEU A 217 -3.54 0.07 -11.63
N TYR A 218 -4.84 -0.15 -11.87
CA TYR A 218 -5.57 -1.32 -11.37
C TYR A 218 -5.58 -2.51 -12.31
N SER A 219 -5.49 -2.28 -13.63
CA SER A 219 -5.29 -3.38 -14.60
C SER A 219 -4.02 -4.20 -14.34
N ARG A 220 -3.05 -3.63 -13.61
CA ARG A 220 -1.78 -4.25 -13.23
C ARG A 220 -1.72 -4.71 -11.77
N ASN A 221 -2.86 -4.78 -11.08
CA ASN A 221 -2.90 -5.23 -9.70
C ASN A 221 -2.42 -6.69 -9.60
N SER A 222 -1.48 -6.95 -8.68
CA SER A 222 -0.88 -8.27 -8.46
C SER A 222 -1.76 -9.19 -7.61
N ASN A 223 -2.72 -8.64 -6.85
CA ASN A 223 -3.61 -9.45 -6.03
C ASN A 223 -4.97 -8.79 -5.81
N VAL A 224 -6.01 -9.35 -6.42
CA VAL A 224 -7.41 -8.89 -6.28
C VAL A 224 -8.00 -9.25 -4.93
N PHE A 225 -7.69 -10.43 -4.40
CA PHE A 225 -8.27 -10.96 -3.16
C PHE A 225 -7.49 -10.55 -1.91
N ALA A 226 -6.89 -9.37 -1.95
CA ALA A 226 -6.10 -8.76 -0.90
C ALA A 226 -6.80 -7.51 -0.32
N ALA A 227 -8.12 -7.59 -0.13
CA ALA A 227 -8.89 -6.46 0.41
C ALA A 227 -8.58 -6.20 1.90
N LEU A 228 -8.43 -7.27 2.70
CA LEU A 228 -8.30 -7.22 4.15
C LEU A 228 -6.89 -7.61 4.61
N PRO A 229 -6.11 -6.74 5.26
CA PRO A 229 -6.38 -5.33 5.62
C PRO A 229 -6.14 -4.34 4.47
N SER A 230 -6.76 -3.16 4.51
CA SER A 230 -6.50 -2.10 3.52
C SER A 230 -5.14 -1.43 3.75
N LEU A 231 -4.17 -1.71 2.88
CA LEU A 231 -2.86 -1.02 2.89
C LEU A 231 -2.93 0.42 2.38
N HIS A 232 -3.92 0.75 1.55
CA HIS A 232 -4.24 2.14 1.18
C HIS A 232 -4.49 3.00 2.41
N ALA A 233 -5.24 2.46 3.40
CA ALA A 233 -5.49 3.12 4.67
C ALA A 233 -4.23 3.25 5.54
N ALA A 234 -3.30 2.29 5.42
CA ALA A 234 -2.08 2.23 6.23
C ALA A 234 -1.04 3.30 5.86
N TYR A 235 -0.79 3.52 4.58
CA TYR A 235 0.39 4.28 4.14
C TYR A 235 0.37 5.74 4.60
N MET A 236 -0.77 6.42 4.41
CA MET A 236 -0.93 7.79 4.86
C MET A 236 -1.02 7.90 6.38
N LEU A 237 -1.53 6.88 7.07
CA LEU A 237 -1.51 6.85 8.53
C LEU A 237 -0.08 6.77 9.08
N ILE A 238 0.79 5.95 8.47
CA ILE A 238 2.21 5.89 8.83
C ILE A 238 2.87 7.26 8.59
N ALA A 239 2.64 7.89 7.43
CA ALA A 239 3.17 9.21 7.14
C ALA A 239 2.68 10.26 8.17
N PHE A 240 1.40 10.22 8.53
CA PHE A 240 0.83 11.08 9.57
C PHE A 240 1.51 10.85 10.94
N ILE A 241 1.61 9.60 11.42
CA ILE A 241 2.27 9.27 12.69
C ILE A 241 3.71 9.81 12.74
N TYR A 242 4.48 9.62 11.65
CA TYR A 242 5.86 10.12 11.61
C TYR A 242 5.97 11.63 11.39
N SER A 243 4.95 12.28 10.81
CA SER A 243 4.88 13.75 10.77
C SER A 243 4.77 14.38 12.17
N LEU A 244 4.19 13.66 13.14
CA LEU A 244 4.16 14.11 14.54
C LEU A 244 5.55 14.05 15.21
N ARG A 245 6.44 13.18 14.71
CA ARG A 245 7.82 13.02 15.18
C ARG A 245 8.83 13.84 14.36
N ALA A 246 8.45 14.28 13.17
CA ALA A 246 9.27 15.08 12.29
C ALA A 246 9.29 16.56 12.71
N ARG A 247 10.39 17.23 12.37
CA ARG A 247 10.49 18.69 12.41
C ARG A 247 9.75 19.27 11.20
N CYS A 248 8.42 19.28 11.23
CA CYS A 248 7.57 19.88 10.21
C CYS A 248 6.54 20.85 10.81
N GLY A 249 6.00 21.73 9.97
CA GLY A 249 4.96 22.68 10.37
C GLY A 249 3.62 21.97 10.64
N VAL A 250 2.79 22.57 11.50
CA VAL A 250 1.45 22.04 11.85
C VAL A 250 0.57 21.87 10.62
N TRP A 251 0.69 22.75 9.63
CA TRP A 251 -0.06 22.67 8.38
C TRP A 251 0.14 21.33 7.65
N LEU A 252 1.36 20.75 7.67
CA LEU A 252 1.65 19.48 7.00
C LEU A 252 0.96 18.32 7.71
N ARG A 253 0.88 18.39 9.04
CA ARG A 253 0.19 17.39 9.87
C ARG A 253 -1.31 17.41 9.62
N VAL A 254 -1.88 18.62 9.51
CA VAL A 254 -3.30 18.81 9.14
C VAL A 254 -3.55 18.28 7.73
N LEU A 255 -2.69 18.61 6.76
CA LEU A 255 -2.79 18.09 5.40
C LEU A 255 -2.77 16.56 5.37
N PHE A 256 -1.83 15.93 6.08
CA PHE A 256 -1.77 14.46 6.14
C PHE A 256 -2.99 13.85 6.81
N ALA A 257 -3.51 14.46 7.87
CA ALA A 257 -4.75 14.00 8.52
C ALA A 257 -5.94 14.08 7.55
N VAL A 258 -6.09 15.20 6.82
CA VAL A 258 -7.16 15.38 5.82
C VAL A 258 -7.03 14.36 4.69
N ILE A 259 -5.83 14.16 4.14
CA ILE A 259 -5.61 13.15 3.09
C ILE A 259 -5.90 11.75 3.62
N CYS A 260 -5.46 11.42 4.84
CA CYS A 260 -5.68 10.11 5.45
C CYS A 260 -7.17 9.80 5.62
N LEU A 261 -7.93 10.73 6.20
CA LEU A 261 -9.39 10.60 6.34
C LEU A 261 -10.09 10.58 4.99
N GLY A 262 -9.60 11.38 4.03
CA GLY A 262 -10.08 11.41 2.66
C GLY A 262 -9.95 10.04 1.99
N ILE A 263 -8.78 9.40 2.05
CA ILE A 263 -8.56 8.06 1.48
C ILE A 263 -9.47 7.01 2.14
N TRP A 264 -9.61 7.05 3.47
CA TRP A 264 -10.47 6.09 4.18
C TRP A 264 -11.93 6.20 3.74
N PHE A 265 -12.43 7.42 3.65
CA PHE A 265 -13.77 7.68 3.16
C PHE A 265 -13.91 7.27 1.70
N THR A 266 -13.00 7.71 0.83
CA THR A 266 -13.12 7.51 -0.60
C THR A 266 -12.96 6.05 -0.99
N ALA A 267 -12.18 5.26 -0.25
CA ALA A 267 -12.05 3.82 -0.48
C ALA A 267 -13.36 3.04 -0.32
N VAL A 268 -14.21 3.46 0.62
CA VAL A 268 -15.54 2.89 0.81
C VAL A 268 -16.50 3.44 -0.24
N TYR A 269 -16.47 4.76 -0.48
CA TYR A 269 -17.30 5.44 -1.49
C TYR A 269 -17.12 4.84 -2.89
N THR A 270 -15.89 4.49 -3.26
CA THR A 270 -15.56 3.93 -4.58
C THR A 270 -15.68 2.40 -4.64
N SER A 271 -16.15 1.75 -3.57
CA SER A 271 -16.25 0.27 -3.47
C SER A 271 -14.92 -0.47 -3.62
N HIS A 272 -13.79 0.18 -3.32
CA HIS A 272 -12.49 -0.48 -3.26
C HIS A 272 -12.29 -1.28 -1.97
N HIS A 273 -12.91 -0.84 -0.87
CA HIS A 273 -12.77 -1.46 0.44
C HIS A 273 -14.05 -1.35 1.26
N TYR A 274 -14.30 -2.34 2.10
CA TYR A 274 -15.27 -2.25 3.18
C TYR A 274 -14.72 -1.40 4.34
N ILE A 275 -15.58 -0.95 5.25
CA ILE A 275 -15.15 -0.26 6.48
C ILE A 275 -14.27 -1.19 7.33
N ILE A 276 -14.63 -2.48 7.43
CA ILE A 276 -13.81 -3.49 8.12
C ILE A 276 -12.37 -3.51 7.58
N ASP A 277 -12.18 -3.46 6.27
CA ASP A 277 -10.84 -3.47 5.64
C ASP A 277 -10.01 -2.26 6.08
N VAL A 278 -10.63 -1.09 6.10
CA VAL A 278 -10.01 0.18 6.51
C VAL A 278 -9.65 0.13 7.99
N LEU A 279 -10.56 -0.32 8.86
CA LEU A 279 -10.31 -0.45 10.29
C LEU A 279 -9.21 -1.47 10.58
N ALA A 280 -9.18 -2.59 9.86
CA ALA A 280 -8.11 -3.57 9.95
C ALA A 280 -6.76 -2.98 9.50
N GLY A 281 -6.74 -2.20 8.42
CA GLY A 281 -5.55 -1.46 7.97
C GLY A 281 -5.01 -0.50 9.02
N ILE A 282 -5.90 0.24 9.69
CA ILE A 282 -5.56 1.12 10.82
C ILE A 282 -4.99 0.29 11.98
N GLY A 283 -5.66 -0.80 12.35
CA GLY A 283 -5.23 -1.69 13.43
C GLY A 283 -3.85 -2.29 13.18
N VAL A 284 -3.63 -2.86 12.00
CA VAL A 284 -2.34 -3.44 11.58
C VAL A 284 -1.24 -2.39 11.56
N THR A 285 -1.56 -1.16 11.16
CA THR A 285 -0.60 -0.04 11.21
C THR A 285 -0.19 0.29 12.63
N ILE A 286 -1.15 0.44 13.55
CA ILE A 286 -0.89 0.78 14.95
C ILE A 286 -0.11 -0.35 15.63
N VAL A 287 -0.53 -1.60 15.45
CA VAL A 287 0.14 -2.78 16.01
C VAL A 287 1.55 -2.91 15.43
N GLY A 288 1.71 -2.81 14.12
CA GLY A 288 3.02 -2.89 13.47
C GLY A 288 3.98 -1.80 13.93
N TRP A 289 3.50 -0.57 14.05
CA TRP A 289 4.26 0.54 14.62
C TRP A 289 4.65 0.30 16.08
N LEU A 290 3.73 -0.21 16.92
CA LEU A 290 4.01 -0.55 18.32
C LEU A 290 5.06 -1.67 18.43
N ILE A 291 4.92 -2.75 17.66
CA ILE A 291 5.88 -3.85 17.62
C ILE A 291 7.26 -3.34 17.23
N PHE A 292 7.34 -2.49 16.20
CA PHE A 292 8.62 -1.95 15.76
C PHE A 292 9.23 -0.99 16.79
N GLU A 293 8.50 0.05 17.18
CA GLU A 293 9.02 1.13 18.01
C GLU A 293 9.16 0.77 19.49
N GLN A 294 8.25 -0.05 20.03
CA GLN A 294 8.23 -0.45 21.44
C GLN A 294 8.74 -1.86 21.67
N GLY A 295 8.74 -2.74 20.66
CA GLY A 295 9.29 -4.08 20.74
C GLY A 295 10.72 -4.14 20.19
N LEU A 296 10.85 -4.16 18.86
CA LEU A 296 12.12 -4.40 18.17
C LEU A 296 13.19 -3.38 18.54
N MET A 297 12.85 -2.09 18.61
CA MET A 297 13.81 -1.05 18.98
C MET A 297 14.34 -1.14 20.42
N ARG A 298 13.66 -1.87 21.32
CA ARG A 298 14.16 -2.16 22.67
C ARG A 298 15.20 -3.29 22.69
N ILE A 299 15.26 -4.10 21.64
CA ILE A 299 16.26 -5.16 21.50
C ILE A 299 17.60 -4.49 21.17
N GLY A 300 18.56 -4.58 22.09
CA GLY A 300 19.83 -3.85 21.96
C GLY A 300 20.62 -4.15 20.67
N ALA A 301 20.58 -5.40 20.18
CA ALA A 301 21.21 -5.76 18.91
C ALA A 301 20.54 -5.08 17.70
N PHE A 302 19.21 -5.08 17.67
CA PHE A 302 18.42 -4.43 16.62
C PHE A 302 18.62 -2.92 16.63
N GLY A 303 18.53 -2.28 17.80
CA GLY A 303 18.79 -0.85 17.94
C GLY A 303 20.21 -0.43 17.51
N ARG A 304 21.23 -1.27 17.76
CA ARG A 304 22.59 -1.04 17.23
C ARG A 304 22.64 -1.15 15.71
N PHE A 305 21.98 -2.15 15.12
CA PHE A 305 21.90 -2.31 13.67
C PHE A 305 21.23 -1.10 13.00
N ILE A 306 20.08 -0.65 13.50
CA ILE A 306 19.38 0.53 12.99
C ILE A 306 20.23 1.79 13.10
N ASN A 307 20.97 1.95 14.19
CA ASN A 307 21.90 3.07 14.34
C ASN A 307 23.08 3.00 13.35
N ALA A 308 23.63 1.81 13.09
CA ALA A 308 24.67 1.62 12.08
C ALA A 308 24.15 1.97 10.68
N TYR A 309 22.93 1.52 10.35
CA TYR A 309 22.27 1.84 9.08
C TYR A 309 22.04 3.35 8.95
N LYS A 310 21.46 4.01 9.95
CA LYS A 310 21.31 5.47 10.00
C LYS A 310 22.64 6.19 9.78
N ASN A 311 23.70 5.75 10.45
CA ASN A 311 25.02 6.37 10.31
C ASN A 311 25.62 6.18 8.91
N TYR A 312 25.32 5.07 8.22
CA TYR A 312 25.76 4.85 6.84
C TYR A 312 25.08 5.83 5.87
N ILE A 313 23.75 5.98 5.98
CA ILE A 313 22.98 6.84 5.07
C ILE A 313 23.18 8.35 5.35
N ALA A 314 23.58 8.70 6.58
CA ALA A 314 23.80 10.10 6.98
C ALA A 314 25.20 10.65 6.64
N ARG A 315 26.17 9.76 6.41
CA ARG A 315 27.54 10.12 5.97
C ARG A 315 27.54 10.56 4.53
#